data_AF-A0A2H6NLT2-F1
#
_entry.id   AF-A0A2H6NLT2-F1
#
_cell.length_a   1.000
_cell.length_b   1.000
_cell.length_c   1.000
_cell.angle_alpha   90.00
_cell.angle_beta   90.00
_cell.angle_gamma   90.00
#
_symmetry.space_group_name_H-M   'P 1'
#
loop_
_entity.id
_entity.type
_entity.pdbx_description
1 polymer ?
#
loop_
_entity_poly.entity_id
_entity_poly.type
_entity_poly.pdbx_seq_one_letter_code
_entity_poly.pdbx_strand_id
1 'polypeptide(L)'
;SLQDKMQQMKPSVPEDYAQEIERERGEKEGLHKERDLLRKIVENQKKKLDQLSSQIKDLEEQIAQDDGTAQALRAEALKQANALQQLHRAVKELASQNQELMEKNLTFQEHLRQMELGQLLSDETASLTQELHSELARCLQDLHSVYSVVTQRAQGKDPNLSLLLGIHTVHYSVQQEKDLLKPDTLAKKLEDVKQLHKEIEDLRTAISDR
;
A
#
# COMPACT_ATOMS: atom_id res chain seq x y z
N SER A 1 51.86 -123.98 57.36
CA SER A 1 50.98 -123.39 58.38
C SER A 1 49.96 -122.52 57.68
N LEU A 2 48.67 -122.89 57.75
CA LEU A 2 47.56 -122.17 57.10
C LEU A 2 47.20 -120.85 57.82
N GLN A 3 47.87 -120.52 58.92
CA GLN A 3 47.66 -119.29 59.68
C GLN A 3 48.42 -118.08 59.11
N ASP A 4 49.50 -118.29 58.37
CA ASP A 4 50.38 -117.20 57.91
C ASP A 4 49.93 -116.56 56.57
N LYS A 5 49.03 -117.23 55.83
CA LYS A 5 48.42 -116.71 54.61
C LYS A 5 47.09 -115.97 54.84
N MET A 6 46.58 -115.95 56.07
CA MET A 6 45.40 -115.15 56.44
C MET A 6 45.75 -113.77 57.00
N GLN A 7 47.04 -113.49 57.22
CA GLN A 7 47.51 -112.20 57.75
C GLN A 7 47.74 -111.13 56.67
N GLN A 8 47.72 -111.48 55.38
CA GLN A 8 47.98 -110.56 54.26
C GLN A 8 46.76 -110.27 53.37
N MET A 9 45.55 -110.54 53.84
CA MET A 9 44.34 -110.21 53.09
C MET A 9 43.27 -109.67 54.04
N LYS A 10 43.49 -108.43 54.52
CA LYS A 10 42.44 -107.54 55.00
C LYS A 10 42.65 -106.15 54.41
N PRO A 11 41.56 -105.47 54.07
CA PRO A 11 41.52 -104.60 52.91
C PRO A 11 41.85 -103.16 53.30
N SER A 12 42.75 -102.48 52.58
CA SER A 12 42.96 -101.02 52.68
C SER A 12 41.81 -100.22 52.04
N VAL A 13 40.61 -100.78 52.08
CA VAL A 13 39.43 -100.36 51.34
C VAL A 13 38.54 -99.39 52.15
N PRO A 14 38.39 -99.49 53.50
CA PRO A 14 37.55 -98.56 54.26
C PRO A 14 38.04 -97.11 54.28
N GLU A 15 39.36 -96.88 54.29
CA GLU A 15 39.96 -95.53 54.31
C GLU A 15 39.88 -94.84 52.94
N ASP A 16 40.02 -95.60 51.86
CA ASP A 16 39.92 -95.10 50.48
C ASP A 16 38.47 -94.66 50.16
N TYR A 17 37.46 -95.45 50.57
CA TYR A 17 36.05 -95.06 50.45
C TYR A 17 35.66 -93.86 51.33
N ALA A 18 36.23 -93.73 52.53
CA ALA A 18 35.97 -92.58 53.39
C ALA A 18 36.55 -91.29 52.77
N GLN A 19 37.76 -91.37 52.21
CA GLN A 19 38.41 -90.26 51.52
C GLN A 19 37.68 -89.87 50.22
N GLU A 20 37.17 -90.85 49.47
CA GLU A 20 36.30 -90.65 48.30
C GLU A 20 35.02 -89.87 48.68
N ILE A 21 34.34 -90.28 49.76
CA ILE A 21 33.11 -89.64 50.27
C ILE A 21 33.38 -88.21 50.75
N GLU A 22 34.50 -87.95 51.41
CA GLU A 22 34.88 -86.60 51.81
C GLU A 22 35.21 -85.71 50.60
N ARG A 23 35.86 -86.26 49.57
CA ARG A 23 36.13 -85.55 48.32
C ARG A 23 34.84 -85.20 47.58
N GLU A 24 33.93 -86.15 47.41
CA GLU A 24 32.61 -85.93 46.80
C GLU A 24 31.79 -84.90 47.59
N ARG A 25 31.88 -84.91 48.93
CA ARG A 25 31.23 -83.91 49.79
C ARG A 25 31.80 -82.51 49.53
N GLY A 26 33.12 -82.38 49.45
CA GLY A 26 33.79 -81.12 49.14
C GLY A 26 33.44 -80.58 47.75
N GLU A 27 33.40 -81.47 46.74
CA GLU A 27 32.98 -81.13 45.38
C GLU A 27 31.51 -80.67 45.34
N LYS A 28 30.62 -81.36 46.03
CA LYS A 28 29.20 -80.99 46.13
C LYS A 28 29.00 -79.63 46.81
N GLU A 29 29.78 -79.33 47.84
CA GLU A 29 29.78 -78.01 48.49
C GLU A 29 30.32 -76.92 47.56
N GLY A 30 31.37 -77.21 46.77
CA GLY A 30 31.91 -76.32 45.75
C GLY A 30 30.88 -75.99 44.67
N LEU A 31 30.24 -77.01 44.10
CA LEU A 31 29.17 -76.87 43.11
C LEU A 31 27.96 -76.11 43.68
N HIS A 32 27.63 -76.29 44.96
CA HIS A 32 26.55 -75.54 45.60
C HIS A 32 26.86 -74.03 45.66
N LYS A 33 28.09 -73.68 46.08
CA LYS A 33 28.56 -72.29 46.14
C LYS A 33 28.59 -71.64 44.76
N GLU A 34 29.08 -72.36 43.75
CA GLU A 34 29.09 -71.89 42.36
C GLU A 34 27.68 -71.65 41.82
N ARG A 35 26.75 -72.59 42.06
CA ARG A 35 25.33 -72.42 41.72
C ARG A 35 24.72 -71.18 42.37
N ASP A 36 25.05 -70.91 43.63
CA ASP A 36 24.55 -69.73 44.35
C ASP A 36 25.12 -68.42 43.80
N LEU A 37 26.40 -68.42 43.41
CA LEU A 37 27.03 -67.28 42.74
C LEU A 37 26.36 -67.01 41.39
N LEU A 38 26.21 -68.05 40.55
CA LEU A 38 25.55 -67.94 39.24
C LEU A 38 24.11 -67.46 39.39
N ARG A 39 23.37 -67.96 40.38
CA ARG A 39 22.01 -67.47 40.67
C ARG A 39 21.99 -65.97 40.98
N LYS A 40 22.92 -65.47 41.79
CA LYS A 40 23.01 -64.03 42.10
C LYS A 40 23.35 -63.20 40.85
N ILE A 41 24.23 -63.71 39.99
CA ILE A 41 24.58 -63.03 38.74
C ILE A 41 23.36 -62.94 37.82
N VAL A 42 22.63 -64.04 37.62
CA VAL A 42 21.41 -64.08 36.80
C VAL A 42 20.34 -63.13 37.35
N GLU A 43 20.12 -63.12 38.68
CA GLU A 43 19.16 -62.21 39.31
C GLU A 43 19.54 -60.74 39.10
N ASN A 44 20.84 -60.40 39.23
CA ASN A 44 21.33 -59.05 38.97
C ASN A 44 21.21 -58.65 37.50
N GLN A 45 21.48 -59.58 36.57
CA GLN A 45 21.31 -59.34 35.13
C GLN A 45 19.84 -59.15 34.77
N LYS A 46 18.94 -59.96 35.35
CA LYS A 46 17.49 -59.82 35.15
C LYS A 46 17.00 -58.44 35.60
N LYS A 47 17.38 -57.99 36.80
CA LYS A 47 17.03 -56.65 37.28
C LYS A 47 17.51 -55.54 36.36
N LYS A 48 18.73 -55.65 35.82
CA LYS A 48 19.26 -54.69 34.85
C LYS A 48 18.47 -54.71 33.54
N LEU A 49 18.07 -55.90 33.08
CA LEU A 49 17.25 -56.05 31.87
C LEU A 49 15.88 -55.41 32.07
N ASP A 50 15.20 -55.69 33.19
CA ASP A 50 13.91 -55.09 33.53
C ASP A 50 14.00 -53.55 33.61
N GLN A 51 15.08 -53.03 34.20
CA GLN A 51 15.34 -51.59 34.26
C GLN A 51 15.53 -50.96 32.87
N LEU A 52 16.34 -51.59 32.01
CA LEU A 52 16.56 -51.12 30.64
C LEU A 52 15.27 -51.20 29.80
N SER A 53 14.48 -52.26 29.97
CA SER A 53 13.18 -52.39 29.29
C SER A 53 12.20 -51.29 29.69
N SER A 54 12.16 -50.90 30.97
CA SER A 54 11.38 -49.74 31.41
C SER A 54 11.85 -48.45 30.74
N GLN A 55 13.17 -48.20 30.72
CA GLN A 55 13.73 -47.00 30.11
C GLN A 55 13.46 -46.92 28.60
N ILE A 56 13.55 -48.04 27.88
CA ILE A 56 13.22 -48.10 26.46
C ILE A 56 11.75 -47.70 26.25
N LYS A 57 10.84 -48.25 27.06
CA LYS A 57 9.41 -47.94 26.95
C LYS A 57 9.12 -46.46 27.23
N ASP A 58 9.73 -45.88 28.26
CA ASP A 58 9.57 -44.47 28.59
C ASP A 58 10.08 -43.56 27.46
N LEU A 59 11.21 -43.92 26.84
CA LEU A 59 11.77 -43.20 25.70
C LEU A 59 10.89 -43.32 24.44
N GLU A 60 10.33 -44.50 24.17
CA GLU A 60 9.41 -44.72 23.06
C GLU A 60 8.14 -43.85 23.21
N GLU A 61 7.59 -43.75 24.41
CA GLU A 61 6.44 -42.89 24.71
C GLU A 61 6.79 -41.40 24.53
N GLN A 62 7.97 -40.97 25.00
CA GLN A 62 8.44 -39.61 24.82
C GLN A 62 8.61 -39.26 23.33
N ILE A 63 9.19 -40.16 22.53
CA ILE A 63 9.35 -39.96 21.08
C ILE A 63 7.98 -39.84 20.40
N ALA A 64 7.02 -40.71 20.74
CA ALA A 64 5.68 -40.65 20.18
C ALA A 64 4.96 -39.33 20.52
N GLN A 65 5.13 -38.84 21.76
CA GLN A 65 4.60 -37.55 22.18
C GLN A 65 5.26 -36.40 21.40
N ASP A 66 6.59 -36.39 21.32
CA ASP A 66 7.37 -35.37 20.63
C ASP A 66 6.99 -35.32 19.13
N ASP A 67 6.85 -36.47 18.47
CA ASP A 67 6.41 -36.54 17.08
C ASP A 67 4.99 -35.95 16.89
N GLY A 68 4.08 -36.24 17.81
CA GLY A 68 2.73 -35.66 17.81
C GLY A 68 2.76 -34.12 17.95
N THR A 69 3.58 -33.60 18.87
CA THR A 69 3.74 -32.14 19.02
C THR A 69 4.37 -31.50 17.79
N ALA A 70 5.40 -32.14 17.22
CA ALA A 70 6.08 -31.65 16.03
C ALA A 70 5.14 -31.64 14.82
N GLN A 71 4.25 -32.63 14.68
CA GLN A 71 3.24 -32.64 13.62
C GLN A 71 2.22 -31.50 13.79
N ALA A 72 1.74 -31.26 15.02
CA ALA A 72 0.83 -30.15 15.32
C ALA A 72 1.46 -28.79 15.01
N LEU A 73 2.72 -28.58 15.41
CA LEU A 73 3.47 -27.36 15.12
C LEU A 73 3.66 -27.15 13.61
N ARG A 74 3.97 -28.21 12.84
CA ARG A 74 4.07 -28.13 11.38
C ARG A 74 2.74 -27.75 10.73
N ALA A 75 1.62 -28.31 11.20
CA ALA A 75 0.30 -27.98 10.68
C ALA A 75 -0.07 -26.51 10.94
N GLU A 76 0.21 -26.00 12.15
CA GLU A 76 -0.03 -24.60 12.49
C GLU A 76 0.90 -23.66 11.70
N ALA A 77 2.18 -24.01 11.52
CA ALA A 77 3.10 -23.23 10.70
C ALA A 77 2.63 -23.13 9.24
N LEU A 78 2.10 -24.22 8.66
CA LEU A 78 1.54 -24.21 7.32
C LEU A 78 0.30 -23.31 7.23
N LYS A 79 -0.57 -23.36 8.23
CA LYS A 79 -1.76 -22.50 8.32
C LYS A 79 -1.38 -21.02 8.41
N GLN A 80 -0.38 -20.69 9.24
CA GLN A 80 0.14 -19.33 9.36
C GLN A 80 0.79 -18.84 8.06
N ALA A 81 1.59 -19.67 7.39
CA ALA A 81 2.18 -19.33 6.10
C ALA A 81 1.11 -19.03 5.04
N ASN A 82 0.05 -19.84 4.99
CA ASN A 82 -1.08 -19.60 4.10
C ASN A 82 -1.80 -18.28 4.43
N ALA A 83 -2.08 -18.01 5.72
CA ALA A 83 -2.71 -16.77 6.15
C ALA A 83 -1.88 -15.54 5.80
N LEU A 84 -0.56 -15.60 6.00
CA LEU A 84 0.37 -14.53 5.63
C LEU A 84 0.37 -14.31 4.11
N GLN A 85 0.35 -15.38 3.32
CA GLN A 85 0.26 -15.27 1.87
C GLN A 85 -1.04 -14.60 1.42
N GLN A 86 -2.18 -14.90 2.05
CA GLN A 86 -3.45 -14.22 1.75
C GLN A 86 -3.39 -12.74 2.14
N LEU A 87 -2.83 -12.41 3.31
CA LEU A 87 -2.65 -11.03 3.73
C LEU A 87 -1.78 -10.24 2.75
N HIS A 88 -0.67 -10.81 2.29
CA HIS A 88 0.17 -10.20 1.27
C HIS A 88 -0.58 -9.92 -0.04
N ARG A 89 -1.45 -10.84 -0.48
CA ARG A 89 -2.29 -10.62 -1.66
C ARG A 89 -3.26 -9.46 -1.44
N ALA A 90 -3.98 -9.46 -0.32
CA ALA A 90 -4.92 -8.40 0.02
C ALA A 90 -4.24 -7.02 0.10
N VAL A 91 -3.06 -6.93 0.72
CA VAL A 91 -2.28 -5.69 0.80
C VAL A 91 -1.85 -5.22 -0.60
N LYS A 92 -1.43 -6.15 -1.47
CA LYS A 92 -1.07 -5.81 -2.86
C LYS A 92 -2.27 -5.30 -3.66
N GLU A 93 -3.43 -5.91 -3.50
CA GLU A 93 -4.67 -5.47 -4.14
C GLU A 93 -5.09 -4.07 -3.65
N LEU A 94 -5.05 -3.83 -2.34
CA LEU A 94 -5.33 -2.51 -1.75
C LEU A 94 -4.34 -1.45 -2.23
N ALA A 95 -3.05 -1.78 -2.34
CA ALA A 95 -2.04 -0.86 -2.87
C ALA A 95 -2.33 -0.49 -4.34
N SER A 96 -2.72 -1.47 -5.17
CA SER A 96 -3.13 -1.22 -6.56
C SER A 96 -4.35 -0.30 -6.63
N GLN A 97 -5.38 -0.57 -5.81
CA GLN A 97 -6.59 0.26 -5.77
C GLN A 97 -6.27 1.69 -5.30
N ASN A 98 -5.40 1.85 -4.31
CA ASN A 98 -4.96 3.17 -3.84
C ASN A 98 -4.19 3.93 -4.93
N GLN A 99 -3.35 3.25 -5.71
CA GLN A 99 -2.66 3.86 -6.84
C GLN A 99 -3.66 4.34 -7.90
N GLU A 100 -4.63 3.51 -8.29
CA GLU A 100 -5.67 3.90 -9.25
C GLU A 100 -6.50 5.09 -8.76
N LEU A 101 -6.84 5.14 -7.46
CA LEU A 101 -7.54 6.27 -6.87
C LEU A 101 -6.70 7.55 -6.89
N MET A 102 -5.40 7.45 -6.65
CA MET A 102 -4.47 8.58 -6.73
C MET A 102 -4.37 9.12 -8.16
N GLU A 103 -4.27 8.24 -9.16
CA GLU A 103 -4.26 8.61 -10.59
C GLU A 103 -5.56 9.31 -11.00
N LYS A 104 -6.72 8.79 -10.57
CA LYS A 104 -8.02 9.43 -10.79
C LYS A 104 -8.09 10.79 -10.11
N ASN A 105 -7.60 10.91 -8.88
CA ASN A 105 -7.61 12.17 -8.14
C ASN A 105 -6.76 13.24 -8.85
N LEU A 106 -5.56 12.88 -9.30
CA LEU A 106 -4.69 13.76 -10.09
C LEU A 106 -5.36 14.20 -11.39
N THR A 107 -5.99 13.26 -12.10
CA THR A 107 -6.74 13.55 -13.33
C THR A 107 -7.87 14.55 -13.06
N PHE A 108 -8.65 14.36 -11.99
CA PHE A 108 -9.70 15.30 -11.61
C PHE A 108 -9.17 16.67 -11.21
N GLN A 109 -8.06 16.73 -10.47
CA GLN A 109 -7.42 18.00 -10.10
C GLN A 109 -6.98 18.78 -11.35
N GLU A 110 -6.38 18.12 -12.35
CA GLU A 110 -5.99 18.80 -13.59
C GLU A 110 -7.22 19.28 -14.37
N HIS A 111 -8.31 18.49 -14.43
CA HIS A 111 -9.55 18.94 -15.05
C HIS A 111 -10.16 20.17 -14.36
N LEU A 112 -10.15 20.20 -13.02
CA LEU A 112 -10.60 21.37 -12.27
C LEU A 112 -9.74 22.60 -12.59
N ARG A 113 -8.42 22.45 -12.58
CA ARG A 113 -7.48 23.55 -12.93
C ARG A 113 -7.71 24.08 -14.35
N GLN A 114 -7.98 23.20 -15.31
CA GLN A 114 -8.30 23.58 -16.68
C GLN A 114 -9.63 24.32 -16.79
N MET A 115 -10.65 23.87 -16.06
CA MET A 115 -11.96 24.52 -16.03
C MET A 115 -11.88 25.91 -15.39
N GLU A 116 -11.15 26.05 -14.29
CA GLU A 116 -10.90 27.33 -13.62
C GLU A 116 -10.18 28.32 -14.56
N LEU A 117 -9.15 27.86 -15.29
CA LEU A 117 -8.44 28.69 -16.26
C LEU A 117 -9.36 29.10 -17.43
N GLY A 118 -10.17 28.16 -17.94
CA GLY A 118 -11.13 28.44 -19.00
C GLY A 118 -12.20 29.46 -18.56
N GLN A 119 -12.66 29.38 -17.31
CA GLN A 119 -13.62 30.31 -16.75
C GLN A 119 -13.02 31.72 -16.60
N LEU A 120 -11.78 31.81 -16.11
CA LEU A 120 -11.10 33.09 -15.94
C LEU A 120 -10.89 33.81 -17.29
N LEU A 121 -10.47 33.08 -18.33
CA LEU A 121 -10.35 33.61 -19.69
C LEU A 121 -11.71 34.03 -20.28
N SER A 122 -12.78 33.29 -19.97
CA SER A 122 -14.13 33.64 -20.39
C SER A 122 -14.62 34.93 -19.75
N ASP A 123 -14.41 35.10 -18.44
CA ASP A 123 -14.81 36.29 -17.70
C ASP A 123 -14.02 37.53 -18.17
N GLU A 124 -12.71 37.39 -18.41
CA GLU A 124 -11.87 38.45 -18.98
C GLU A 124 -12.35 38.87 -20.38
N THR A 125 -12.66 37.89 -21.24
CA THR A 125 -13.19 38.15 -22.59
C THR A 125 -14.55 38.85 -22.54
N ALA A 126 -15.43 38.46 -21.60
CA ALA A 126 -16.72 39.11 -21.41
C ALA A 126 -16.57 40.57 -20.95
N SER A 127 -15.66 40.84 -20.01
CA SER A 127 -15.35 42.20 -19.54
C SER A 127 -14.82 43.10 -20.66
N LEU A 128 -13.82 42.63 -21.41
CA LEU A 128 -13.25 43.38 -22.55
C LEU A 128 -14.31 43.68 -23.62
N THR A 129 -15.18 42.72 -23.90
CA THR A 129 -16.29 42.90 -24.85
C THR A 129 -17.25 43.98 -24.38
N GLN A 130 -17.60 44.01 -23.10
CA GLN A 130 -18.46 45.05 -22.54
C GLN A 130 -17.82 46.44 -22.60
N GLU A 131 -16.52 46.55 -22.27
CA GLU A 131 -15.79 47.82 -22.33
C GLU A 131 -15.74 48.36 -23.77
N LEU A 132 -15.42 47.51 -24.75
CA LEU A 132 -15.38 47.86 -26.18
C LEU A 132 -16.74 48.38 -26.66
N HIS A 133 -17.83 47.69 -26.34
CA HIS A 133 -19.17 48.14 -26.71
C HIS A 133 -19.50 49.50 -26.09
N SER A 134 -19.14 49.71 -24.82
CA SER A 134 -19.39 50.98 -24.14
C SER A 134 -18.62 52.14 -24.79
N GLU A 135 -17.37 51.93 -25.20
CA GLU A 135 -16.59 52.97 -25.87
C GLU A 135 -17.04 53.22 -27.31
N LEU A 136 -17.39 52.18 -28.06
CA LEU A 136 -17.97 52.36 -29.39
C LEU A 136 -19.26 53.18 -29.33
N ALA A 137 -20.13 52.92 -28.34
CA ALA A 137 -21.36 53.68 -28.16
C ALA A 137 -21.07 55.16 -27.84
N ARG A 138 -20.06 55.46 -27.00
CA ARG A 138 -19.62 56.83 -26.71
C ARG A 138 -19.09 57.52 -27.97
N CYS A 139 -18.16 56.89 -28.68
CA CYS A 139 -17.59 57.42 -29.92
C CYS A 139 -18.68 57.76 -30.95
N LEU A 140 -19.65 56.85 -31.14
CA LEU A 140 -20.76 57.09 -32.07
C LEU A 140 -21.64 58.27 -31.63
N GLN A 141 -21.91 58.40 -30.33
CA GLN A 141 -22.70 59.49 -29.80
C GLN A 141 -21.99 60.85 -29.99
N ASP A 142 -20.70 60.91 -29.71
CA ASP A 142 -19.90 62.11 -29.86
C ASP A 142 -19.75 62.50 -31.32
N LEU A 143 -19.49 61.51 -32.20
CA LEU A 143 -19.42 61.72 -33.65
C LEU A 143 -20.75 62.23 -34.22
N HIS A 144 -21.89 61.67 -33.78
CA HIS A 144 -23.20 62.14 -34.21
C HIS A 144 -23.47 63.58 -33.76
N SER A 145 -23.05 63.93 -32.54
CA SER A 145 -23.17 65.29 -32.01
C SER A 145 -22.34 66.29 -32.82
N VAL A 146 -21.09 65.93 -33.13
CA VAL A 146 -20.20 66.68 -34.02
C VAL A 146 -20.83 66.86 -35.41
N TYR A 147 -21.30 65.77 -36.02
CA TYR A 147 -21.93 65.79 -37.34
C TYR A 147 -23.16 66.72 -37.38
N SER A 148 -24.01 66.65 -36.35
CA SER A 148 -25.21 67.49 -36.24
C SER A 148 -24.88 68.98 -36.20
N VAL A 149 -23.90 69.38 -35.39
CA VAL A 149 -23.44 70.77 -35.28
C VAL A 149 -22.86 71.28 -36.60
N VAL A 150 -21.98 70.50 -37.24
CA VAL A 150 -21.40 70.87 -38.54
C VAL A 150 -22.47 71.03 -39.61
N THR A 151 -23.46 70.12 -39.63
CA THR A 151 -24.57 70.17 -40.59
C THR A 151 -25.46 71.39 -40.37
N GLN A 152 -25.78 71.73 -39.12
CA GLN A 152 -26.54 72.95 -38.79
C GLN A 152 -25.81 74.21 -39.25
N ARG A 153 -24.51 74.32 -38.94
CA ARG A 153 -23.65 75.43 -39.40
C ARG A 153 -23.62 75.55 -40.93
N ALA A 154 -23.43 74.43 -41.64
CA ALA A 154 -23.35 74.41 -43.10
C ALA A 154 -24.67 74.84 -43.77
N GLN A 155 -25.81 74.63 -43.11
CA GLN A 155 -27.13 75.10 -43.57
C GLN A 155 -27.43 76.55 -43.20
N GLY A 156 -26.49 77.26 -42.54
CA GLY A 156 -26.67 78.63 -42.06
C GLY A 156 -27.60 78.76 -40.85
N LYS A 157 -27.87 77.65 -40.13
CA LYS A 157 -28.65 77.65 -38.89
C LYS A 157 -27.73 77.88 -37.69
N ASP A 158 -28.27 78.46 -36.63
CA ASP A 158 -27.56 78.59 -35.36
C ASP A 158 -27.36 77.19 -34.74
N PRO A 159 -26.12 76.72 -34.55
CA PRO A 159 -25.84 75.37 -34.08
C PRO A 159 -26.11 75.20 -32.58
N ASN A 160 -26.73 74.09 -32.19
CA ASN A 160 -26.87 73.76 -30.79
C ASN A 160 -25.56 73.18 -30.21
N LEU A 161 -24.74 74.03 -29.60
CA LEU A 161 -23.47 73.62 -28.96
C LEU A 161 -23.66 72.77 -27.69
N SER A 162 -24.87 72.72 -27.10
CA SER A 162 -25.14 71.79 -25.99
C SER A 162 -24.97 70.33 -26.43
N LEU A 163 -25.05 70.06 -27.74
CA LEU A 163 -24.85 68.75 -28.31
C LEU A 163 -23.42 68.22 -28.05
N LEU A 164 -22.43 69.10 -28.06
CA LEU A 164 -21.02 68.74 -27.85
C LEU A 164 -20.70 68.46 -26.37
N LEU A 165 -21.56 68.91 -25.45
CA LEU A 165 -21.42 68.69 -24.01
C LEU A 165 -21.99 67.34 -23.55
N GLY A 166 -22.43 66.48 -24.47
CA GLY A 166 -22.82 65.10 -24.16
C GLY A 166 -24.14 64.93 -23.41
N ILE A 167 -25.03 65.93 -23.39
CA ILE A 167 -26.28 65.93 -22.59
C ILE A 167 -27.42 65.10 -23.24
N HIS A 168 -27.11 63.98 -23.91
CA HIS A 168 -28.10 63.13 -24.58
C HIS A 168 -27.83 61.67 -24.27
N THR A 169 -28.84 60.99 -23.75
CA THR A 169 -28.88 59.53 -23.66
C THR A 169 -29.47 58.98 -24.95
N VAL A 170 -28.63 58.59 -25.91
CA VAL A 170 -29.09 57.73 -27.02
C VAL A 170 -28.65 56.31 -26.70
N HIS A 171 -29.63 55.43 -26.50
CA HIS A 171 -29.39 54.01 -26.32
C HIS A 171 -29.16 53.37 -27.68
N TYR A 172 -27.92 52.98 -27.96
CA TYR A 172 -27.56 52.22 -29.15
C TYR A 172 -27.47 50.73 -28.77
N SER A 173 -28.33 49.90 -29.35
CA SER A 173 -28.29 48.44 -29.18
C SER A 173 -27.56 47.83 -30.37
N VAL A 174 -26.30 47.45 -30.19
CA VAL A 174 -25.52 46.74 -31.22
C VAL A 174 -25.81 45.24 -31.12
N GLN A 175 -26.20 44.62 -32.25
CA GLN A 175 -26.34 43.16 -32.35
C GLN A 175 -24.97 42.49 -32.32
N GLN A 176 -24.83 41.46 -31.48
CA GLN A 176 -23.60 40.67 -31.31
C GLN A 176 -23.25 39.90 -32.59
N GLU A 177 -22.17 40.29 -33.26
CA GLU A 177 -21.47 39.41 -34.21
C GLU A 177 -20.50 38.49 -33.45
N LYS A 178 -20.59 37.19 -33.71
CA LYS A 178 -19.91 36.12 -32.93
C LYS A 178 -18.41 35.97 -33.22
N ASP A 179 -17.82 36.77 -34.10
CA ASP A 179 -16.46 36.54 -34.61
C ASP A 179 -15.32 37.21 -33.84
N LEU A 180 -15.61 37.90 -32.72
CA LEU A 180 -14.61 38.68 -31.95
C LEU A 180 -14.12 37.98 -30.66
N LEU A 181 -13.95 36.65 -30.66
CA LEU A 181 -13.80 35.86 -29.42
C LEU A 181 -12.35 35.62 -28.93
N LYS A 182 -11.37 36.47 -29.29
CA LYS A 182 -10.01 36.37 -28.73
C LYS A 182 -9.65 37.61 -27.90
N PRO A 183 -9.21 37.46 -26.64
CA PRO A 183 -8.95 38.60 -25.74
C PRO A 183 -7.89 39.55 -26.29
N ASP A 184 -6.82 39.03 -26.92
CA ASP A 184 -5.78 39.88 -27.55
C ASP A 184 -6.32 40.75 -28.68
N THR A 185 -7.22 40.18 -29.51
CA THR A 185 -7.84 40.92 -30.61
C THR A 185 -8.82 41.97 -30.08
N LEU A 186 -9.59 41.62 -29.03
CA LEU A 186 -10.50 42.53 -28.33
C LEU A 186 -9.74 43.70 -27.69
N ALA A 187 -8.64 43.43 -27.00
CA ALA A 187 -7.80 44.46 -26.38
C ALA A 187 -7.23 45.42 -27.43
N LYS A 188 -6.74 44.89 -28.57
CA LYS A 188 -6.27 45.72 -29.67
C LYS A 188 -7.40 46.57 -30.27
N LYS A 189 -8.59 46.00 -30.47
CA LYS A 189 -9.75 46.74 -30.97
C LYS A 189 -10.21 47.84 -30.01
N LEU A 190 -10.14 47.58 -28.71
CA LEU A 190 -10.43 48.58 -27.70
C LEU A 190 -9.45 49.76 -27.78
N GLU A 191 -8.16 49.49 -27.98
CA GLU A 191 -7.15 50.54 -28.19
C GLU A 191 -7.44 51.35 -29.47
N ASP A 192 -7.75 50.69 -30.58
CA ASP A 192 -8.12 51.35 -31.84
C ASP A 192 -9.35 52.28 -31.64
N VAL A 193 -10.35 51.85 -30.86
CA VAL A 193 -11.55 52.64 -30.56
C VAL A 193 -11.25 53.79 -29.61
N LYS A 194 -10.38 53.60 -28.60
CA LYS A 194 -9.93 54.69 -27.72
C LYS A 194 -9.17 55.76 -28.50
N GLN A 195 -8.36 55.36 -29.47
CA GLN A 195 -7.70 56.29 -30.39
C GLN A 195 -8.71 57.05 -31.27
N LEU A 196 -9.73 56.37 -31.79
CA LEU A 196 -10.83 57.01 -32.52
C LEU A 196 -11.59 58.03 -31.64
N HIS A 197 -11.87 57.68 -30.38
CA HIS A 197 -12.50 58.60 -29.42
C HIS A 197 -11.67 59.89 -29.30
N LYS A 198 -10.35 59.77 -29.16
CA LYS A 198 -9.44 60.92 -29.09
C LYS A 198 -9.49 61.79 -30.35
N GLU A 199 -9.53 61.17 -31.53
CA GLU A 199 -9.65 61.91 -32.80
C GLU A 199 -10.99 62.66 -32.91
N ILE A 200 -12.08 62.07 -32.41
CA ILE A 200 -13.40 62.73 -32.32
C ILE A 200 -13.36 63.90 -31.34
N GLU A 201 -12.65 63.77 -30.23
CA GLU A 201 -12.46 64.84 -29.25
C GLU A 201 -11.65 66.02 -29.81
N ASP A 202 -10.58 65.72 -30.56
CA ASP A 202 -9.79 66.71 -31.27
C ASP A 202 -10.65 67.46 -32.31
N LEU A 203 -11.51 66.73 -33.04
CA LEU A 203 -12.51 67.31 -33.96
C LEU A 203 -13.52 68.20 -33.22
N ARG A 204 -14.05 67.76 -32.07
CA ARG A 204 -15.00 68.51 -31.23
C ARG A 204 -14.39 69.84 -30.78
N THR A 205 -13.13 69.81 -30.35
CA THR A 205 -12.37 70.98 -29.93
C THR A 205 -12.19 71.96 -31.11
N ALA A 206 -11.74 71.47 -32.26
CA ALA A 206 -11.54 72.29 -33.45
C ALA A 206 -12.83 72.97 -33.97
N ILE A 207 -13.99 72.35 -33.75
CA ILE A 207 -15.30 72.93 -34.11
C ILE A 207 -15.76 73.95 -33.07
N SER A 208 -15.49 73.74 -31.79
CA SER A 208 -15.88 74.67 -30.73
C SER A 208 -15.06 75.96 -30.72
N ASP A 209 -13.78 75.88 -31.09
CA ASP A 209 -12.86 77.03 -31.14
C ASP A 209 -13.10 77.97 -32.35
N ARG A 210 -13.96 77.58 -33.30
CA ARG A 210 -14.36 78.33 -34.49
C ARG A 210 -15.78 78.87 -34.40
#